data_AF-T1C9F0-F1
#
_entry.id   AF-T1C9F0-F1
#
_cell.length_a   1.000
_cell.length_b   1.000
_cell.length_c   1.000
_cell.angle_alpha   90.00
_cell.angle_beta   90.00
_cell.angle_gamma   90.00
#
_symmetry.space_group_name_H-M   'P 1'
#
loop_
_entity.id
_entity.type
_entity.pdbx_description
1 polymer ?
#
loop_
_entity_poly.entity_id
_entity_poly.type
_entity_poly.pdbx_seq_one_letter_code
_entity_poly.pdbx_strand_id
1 'polypeptide(L)'
;LTATPRDYLKRFDSSKAHGRDPRETERRLLLDTYRTFGCENSQPTFRYSLLDGVRDGYLINPTVVDARTGITTELLSETGFLATFSDDNGDTQQQAFSHREFERRFFSAATNQLLCKTFLEHALRDPVSGEIGKSILFAVSQNHAAKLTQILNQMAARMFPGKYQSDFAVQVTSQIADAQQFSINFANNKLLGSGNFIAIYKTSKARVCVTVGMMTTGYDC
;
A
#
# COMPACT_ATOMS: atom_id res chain seq x y z
N LEU A 1 -13.73 -1.28 -17.69
CA LEU A 1 -13.87 0.15 -17.32
C LEU A 1 -14.42 0.21 -15.89
N THR A 2 -13.60 0.63 -14.94
CA THR A 2 -14.03 0.88 -13.55
C THR A 2 -14.70 2.25 -13.50
N ALA A 3 -15.97 2.29 -13.11
CA ALA A 3 -16.71 3.53 -12.97
C ALA A 3 -16.15 4.38 -11.81
N THR A 4 -16.23 5.71 -11.93
CA THR A 4 -15.90 6.64 -10.84
C THR A 4 -16.75 6.28 -9.61
N PRO A 5 -16.16 6.01 -8.44
CA PRO A 5 -16.95 5.64 -7.27
C PRO A 5 -17.99 6.71 -6.94
N ARG A 6 -19.23 6.29 -6.66
CA ARG A 6 -20.37 7.18 -6.36
C ARG A 6 -20.05 8.19 -5.23
N ASP A 7 -19.12 7.84 -4.34
CA ASP A 7 -18.69 8.69 -3.22
C ASP A 7 -17.73 9.83 -3.60
N TYR A 8 -17.13 9.79 -4.80
CA TYR A 8 -16.28 10.88 -5.31
C TYR A 8 -17.05 12.21 -5.45
N LEU A 9 -18.36 12.13 -5.70
CA LEU A 9 -19.25 13.28 -5.85
C LEU A 9 -20.02 13.62 -4.55
N LYS A 10 -20.22 12.67 -3.64
CA LYS A 10 -21.02 12.87 -2.41
C LYS A 10 -20.43 13.83 -1.39
N ARG A 11 -19.11 14.09 -1.41
CA ARG A 11 -18.47 15.07 -0.51
C ARG A 11 -18.60 16.52 -1.00
N PHE A 12 -19.36 16.78 -2.07
CA PHE A 12 -19.62 18.13 -2.54
C PHE A 12 -20.95 18.65 -1.98
N ASP A 13 -20.85 19.54 -1.00
CA ASP A 13 -21.97 20.26 -0.43
C ASP A 13 -22.21 21.51 -1.29
N SER A 14 -23.15 21.43 -2.25
CA SER A 14 -23.47 22.52 -3.18
C SER A 14 -23.91 23.80 -2.45
N SER A 15 -24.36 23.67 -1.19
CA SER A 15 -24.75 24.77 -0.31
C SER A 15 -23.57 25.58 0.25
N LYS A 16 -22.35 25.02 0.27
CA LYS A 16 -21.12 25.68 0.77
C LYS A 16 -20.23 26.22 -0.34
N ALA A 17 -20.67 26.17 -1.59
CA ALA A 17 -19.89 26.52 -2.78
C ALA A 17 -19.90 28.02 -3.13
N HIS A 18 -20.18 28.92 -2.20
CA HIS A 18 -20.20 30.38 -2.43
C HIS A 18 -18.82 31.03 -2.59
N GLY A 19 -17.82 30.32 -3.13
CA GLY A 19 -16.48 30.89 -3.32
C GLY A 19 -15.44 30.05 -4.08
N ARG A 20 -15.82 29.00 -4.83
CA ARG A 20 -14.86 28.20 -5.60
C ARG A 20 -15.12 28.22 -7.11
N ASP A 21 -14.02 28.24 -7.85
CA ASP A 21 -13.86 28.41 -9.29
C ASP A 21 -14.83 27.51 -10.11
N PRO A 22 -15.71 28.08 -10.97
CA PRO A 22 -16.65 27.33 -11.82
C PRO A 22 -16.02 26.18 -12.62
N ARG A 23 -14.73 26.30 -12.94
CA ARG A 23 -13.94 25.30 -13.68
C ARG A 23 -13.78 23.97 -12.93
N GLU A 24 -13.76 23.99 -11.59
CA GLU A 24 -13.67 22.75 -10.80
C GLU A 24 -14.96 21.93 -10.90
N THR A 25 -16.12 22.60 -10.93
CA THR A 25 -17.43 21.97 -11.07
C THR A 25 -17.57 21.31 -12.44
N GLU A 26 -17.19 22.02 -13.50
CA GLU A 26 -17.21 21.51 -14.87
C GLU A 26 -16.28 20.30 -15.04
N ARG A 27 -15.05 20.38 -14.51
CA ARG A 27 -14.10 19.28 -14.54
C ARG A 27 -14.62 18.02 -13.82
N ARG A 28 -15.29 18.19 -12.69
CA ARG A 28 -15.89 17.05 -11.94
C ARG A 28 -17.07 16.44 -12.67
N LEU A 29 -17.87 17.26 -13.36
CA LEU A 29 -18.97 16.78 -14.19
C LEU A 29 -18.47 15.95 -15.38
N LEU A 30 -17.35 16.35 -15.99
CA LEU A 30 -16.69 15.59 -17.07
C LEU A 30 -16.07 14.27 -16.57
N LEU A 31 -15.68 14.19 -15.30
CA LEU A 31 -15.12 12.99 -14.67
C LEU A 31 -16.20 12.02 -14.16
N ASP A 32 -17.49 12.38 -14.26
CA ASP A 32 -18.59 11.48 -13.94
C ASP A 32 -18.79 10.48 -15.09
N THR A 33 -18.21 9.29 -14.93
CA THR A 33 -18.37 8.22 -15.92
C THR A 33 -19.83 7.79 -16.06
N TYR A 34 -20.66 7.88 -15.01
CA TYR A 34 -22.06 7.48 -15.12
C TYR A 34 -22.80 8.39 -16.09
N ARG A 35 -22.58 9.70 -15.99
CA ARG A 35 -23.17 10.67 -16.92
C ARG A 35 -22.63 10.50 -18.35
N THR A 36 -21.32 10.29 -18.49
CA THR A 36 -20.69 10.05 -19.79
C THR A 36 -21.24 8.81 -20.52
N PHE A 37 -21.60 7.76 -19.78
CA PHE A 37 -22.18 6.54 -20.34
C PHE A 37 -23.72 6.47 -20.24
N GLY A 38 -24.40 7.61 -20.06
CA GLY A 38 -25.87 7.68 -20.11
C GLY A 38 -26.61 7.03 -18.95
N CYS A 39 -25.94 6.78 -17.83
CA CYS A 39 -26.55 6.27 -16.60
C CYS A 39 -27.15 7.43 -15.79
N GLU A 40 -28.32 7.93 -16.21
CA GLU A 40 -28.96 9.13 -15.64
C GLU A 40 -29.20 9.06 -14.11
N ASN A 41 -29.42 7.85 -13.58
CA ASN A 41 -29.64 7.62 -12.15
C ASN A 41 -28.37 7.17 -11.38
N SER A 42 -27.18 7.30 -11.99
CA SER A 42 -25.92 6.73 -11.47
C SER A 42 -26.00 5.22 -11.18
N GLN A 43 -26.87 4.52 -11.90
CA GLN A 43 -27.03 3.07 -11.83
C GLN A 43 -26.63 2.46 -13.17
N PRO A 44 -25.67 1.53 -13.18
CA PRO A 44 -25.31 0.81 -14.40
C PRO A 44 -26.38 -0.25 -14.72
N THR A 45 -26.48 -0.65 -15.99
CA THR A 45 -27.36 -1.74 -16.44
C THR A 45 -27.09 -3.06 -15.71
N PHE A 46 -25.83 -3.30 -15.34
CA PHE A 46 -25.41 -4.45 -14.56
C PHE A 46 -24.32 -4.04 -13.56
N ARG A 47 -24.40 -4.57 -12.33
CA ARG A 47 -23.38 -4.39 -11.29
C ARG A 47 -23.14 -5.72 -10.60
N TYR A 48 -21.91 -6.17 -10.65
CA TYR A 48 -21.43 -7.28 -9.82
C TYR A 48 -20.48 -6.70 -8.76
N SER A 49 -20.89 -6.74 -7.48
CA SER A 49 -20.12 -6.11 -6.41
C SER A 49 -19.06 -7.06 -5.84
N LEU A 50 -18.08 -6.50 -5.13
CA LEU A 50 -17.09 -7.31 -4.39
C LEU A 50 -17.77 -8.25 -3.37
N LEU A 51 -18.85 -7.78 -2.74
CA LEU A 51 -19.62 -8.58 -1.77
C LEU A 51 -20.34 -9.75 -2.44
N ASP A 52 -20.86 -9.54 -3.67
CA ASP A 52 -21.47 -10.61 -4.46
C ASP A 52 -20.42 -11.64 -4.86
N GLY A 53 -19.26 -11.19 -5.36
CA GLY A 53 -18.14 -12.06 -5.70
C GLY A 53 -17.66 -12.93 -4.53
N VAL A 54 -17.62 -12.36 -3.31
CA VAL A 54 -17.27 -13.13 -2.10
C VAL A 54 -18.36 -14.14 -1.73
N ARG A 55 -19.63 -13.72 -1.76
CA ARG A 55 -20.78 -14.59 -1.43
C ARG A 55 -20.92 -15.77 -2.39
N ASP A 56 -20.69 -15.54 -3.67
CA ASP A 56 -20.81 -16.56 -4.71
C ASP A 56 -19.54 -17.45 -4.81
N GLY A 57 -18.51 -17.16 -4.02
CA GLY A 57 -17.27 -17.95 -3.96
C GLY A 57 -16.27 -17.69 -5.09
N TYR A 58 -16.45 -16.62 -5.88
CA TYR A 58 -15.52 -16.22 -6.93
C TYR A 58 -14.38 -15.33 -6.43
N LEU A 59 -14.57 -14.64 -5.29
CA LEU A 59 -13.55 -13.80 -4.65
C LEU A 59 -13.25 -14.29 -3.24
N ILE A 60 -11.98 -14.19 -2.85
CA ILE A 60 -11.55 -14.46 -1.47
C ILE A 60 -11.88 -13.22 -0.63
N ASN A 61 -12.49 -13.43 0.54
CA ASN A 61 -12.73 -12.35 1.49
C ASN A 61 -11.39 -11.88 2.10
N PRO A 62 -10.97 -10.61 1.92
CA PRO A 62 -9.71 -10.15 2.48
C PRO A 62 -9.77 -10.12 4.02
N THR A 63 -8.68 -10.52 4.66
CA THR A 63 -8.50 -10.28 6.10
C THR A 63 -7.76 -8.97 6.29
N VAL A 64 -8.41 -8.02 6.96
CA VAL A 64 -7.79 -6.73 7.30
C VAL A 64 -7.15 -6.86 8.67
N VAL A 65 -5.83 -6.70 8.72
CA VAL A 65 -5.07 -6.68 9.97
C VAL A 65 -4.63 -5.25 10.24
N ASP A 66 -5.05 -4.71 11.38
CA ASP A 66 -4.63 -3.40 11.83
C ASP A 66 -3.29 -3.51 12.58
N ALA A 67 -2.18 -3.36 11.86
CA ALA A 67 -0.83 -3.39 12.40
C ALA A 67 -0.40 -2.02 12.93
N ARG A 68 -1.18 -1.47 13.86
CA ARG A 68 -0.83 -0.23 14.57
C ARG A 68 0.38 -0.47 15.48
N THR A 69 1.39 0.38 15.29
CA THR A 69 2.51 0.57 16.22
C THR A 69 2.24 1.85 17.02
N GLY A 70 2.88 2.06 18.16
CA GLY A 70 2.69 3.30 18.94
C GLY A 70 2.86 4.56 18.08
N ILE A 71 3.85 4.53 17.18
CA ILE A 71 4.12 5.58 16.20
C ILE A 71 2.95 5.76 15.22
N THR A 72 2.41 4.68 14.62
CA THR A 72 1.28 4.81 13.67
C THR A 72 -0.06 5.13 14.33
N THR A 73 -0.25 4.78 15.61
CA THR A 73 -1.47 5.12 16.38
C THR A 73 -1.52 6.62 16.67
N GLU A 74 -0.40 7.22 17.06
CA GLU A 74 -0.27 8.67 17.26
C GLU A 74 -0.39 9.43 15.94
N LEU A 75 0.17 8.90 14.84
CA LEU A 75 0.17 9.52 13.51
C LEU A 75 -1.21 9.52 12.81
N LEU A 76 -2.12 8.59 13.13
CA LEU A 76 -3.43 8.44 12.48
C LEU A 76 -4.60 9.02 13.29
N SER A 77 -4.33 9.72 14.40
CA SER A 77 -5.38 10.39 15.18
C SER A 77 -6.03 11.54 14.40
N GLU A 78 -7.37 11.58 14.36
CA GLU A 78 -8.17 12.51 13.54
C GLU A 78 -7.97 14.01 13.88
N THR A 79 -7.31 14.30 14.99
CA THR A 79 -7.05 15.67 15.49
C THR A 79 -5.74 16.28 15.01
N GLY A 80 -4.93 15.55 14.26
CA GLY A 80 -3.54 15.95 14.02
C GLY A 80 -2.67 15.68 15.26
N PHE A 81 -1.38 15.51 15.01
CA PHE A 81 -0.41 15.09 16.02
C PHE A 81 -0.24 16.17 17.10
N LEU A 82 -0.81 15.92 18.29
CA LEU A 82 -0.52 16.65 19.53
C LEU A 82 0.44 15.80 20.36
N ALA A 83 1.74 15.93 20.12
CA ALA A 83 2.71 15.38 21.07
C ALA A 83 2.69 16.22 22.33
N THR A 84 2.53 15.55 23.46
CA THR A 84 2.72 16.12 24.78
C THR A 84 4.17 15.88 25.20
N PHE A 85 4.93 16.97 25.34
CA PHE A 85 6.26 16.91 25.95
C PHE A 85 6.16 17.41 27.39
N SER A 86 6.86 16.72 28.29
CA SER A 86 7.14 17.21 29.64
C SER A 86 8.55 17.79 29.63
N ASP A 87 8.69 19.09 29.85
CA ASP A 87 9.99 19.70 30.14
C ASP A 87 10.43 19.30 31.56
N ASP A 88 11.73 19.46 31.88
CA ASP A 88 12.33 19.18 33.20
C ASP A 88 11.66 19.93 34.39
N ASN A 89 10.71 20.83 34.11
CA ASN A 89 9.88 21.55 35.09
C ASN A 89 8.45 21.01 35.26
N GLY A 90 8.08 19.89 34.59
CA GLY A 90 6.79 19.23 34.78
C GLY A 90 5.58 19.85 34.03
N ASP A 91 5.80 20.89 33.22
CA ASP A 91 4.75 21.48 32.40
C ASP A 91 4.54 20.71 31.08
N THR A 92 3.28 20.45 30.80
CA THR A 92 2.80 19.63 29.68
C THR A 92 2.42 20.54 28.51
N GLN A 93 3.28 20.65 27.49
CA GLN A 93 2.97 21.48 26.31
C GLN A 93 2.44 20.65 25.14
N GLN A 94 1.35 21.11 24.53
CA GLN A 94 0.74 20.54 23.33
C GLN A 94 1.15 21.38 22.12
N GLN A 95 1.93 20.82 21.19
CA GLN A 95 2.22 21.45 19.90
C GLN A 95 1.51 20.71 18.77
N ALA A 96 0.84 21.46 17.89
CA ALA A 96 0.24 20.95 16.67
C ALA A 96 1.30 20.93 15.55
N PHE A 97 1.60 19.74 15.03
CA PHE A 97 2.67 19.58 14.03
C PHE A 97 2.17 19.84 12.59
N SER A 98 3.03 20.43 11.77
CA SER A 98 2.76 20.74 10.36
C SER A 98 2.86 19.48 9.47
N HIS A 99 2.13 19.46 8.34
CA HIS A 99 2.23 18.42 7.28
C HIS A 99 3.68 18.10 6.86
N ARG A 100 4.60 19.07 6.97
CA ARG A 100 6.02 18.90 6.65
C ARG A 100 6.78 18.07 7.69
N GLU A 101 6.38 18.16 8.96
CA GLU A 101 6.98 17.38 10.05
C GLU A 101 6.43 15.94 10.08
N PHE A 102 5.17 15.77 9.65
CA PHE A 102 4.56 14.47 9.36
C PHE A 102 5.41 13.67 8.37
N GLU A 103 5.74 14.26 7.22
CA GLU A 103 6.61 13.61 6.24
C GLU A 103 7.97 13.27 6.85
N ARG A 104 8.63 14.24 7.51
CA ARG A 104 9.97 14.01 8.08
C ARG A 104 10.02 12.84 9.07
N ARG A 105 8.98 12.69 9.91
CA ARG A 105 8.93 11.64 10.95
C ARG A 105 8.46 10.29 10.40
N PHE A 106 7.52 10.28 9.44
CA PHE A 106 7.13 9.07 8.72
C PHE A 106 8.30 8.50 7.91
N PHE A 107 9.06 9.35 7.23
CA PHE A 107 10.25 8.97 6.47
C PHE A 107 11.50 8.74 7.32
N SER A 108 11.39 8.78 8.65
CA SER A 108 12.54 8.50 9.51
C SER A 108 13.00 7.06 9.31
N ALA A 109 14.31 6.84 9.39
CA ALA A 109 14.88 5.49 9.26
C ALA A 109 14.30 4.52 10.31
N ALA A 110 14.09 5.01 11.54
CA ALA A 110 13.53 4.23 12.64
C ALA A 110 12.08 3.79 12.36
N THR A 111 11.23 4.69 11.85
CA THR A 111 9.83 4.36 11.49
C THR A 111 9.79 3.31 10.40
N ASN A 112 10.59 3.46 9.33
CA ASN A 112 10.63 2.49 8.23
C ASN A 112 11.14 1.13 8.68
N GLN A 113 12.15 1.09 9.55
CA GLN A 113 12.63 -0.16 10.15
C GLN A 113 11.54 -0.83 10.98
N LEU A 114 10.82 -0.06 11.80
CA LEU A 114 9.72 -0.59 12.60
C LEU A 114 8.62 -1.20 11.71
N LEU A 115 8.18 -0.48 10.66
CA LEU A 115 7.17 -0.98 9.72
C LEU A 115 7.62 -2.27 9.02
N CYS A 116 8.86 -2.30 8.50
CA CYS A 116 9.40 -3.51 7.87
C CYS A 116 9.50 -4.68 8.86
N LYS A 117 9.91 -4.42 10.10
CA LYS A 117 9.99 -5.44 11.15
C LYS A 117 8.61 -6.00 11.48
N THR A 118 7.64 -5.14 11.76
CA THR A 118 6.25 -5.53 12.06
C THR A 118 5.65 -6.34 10.91
N PHE A 119 5.90 -5.94 9.65
CA PHE A 119 5.50 -6.74 8.50
C PHE A 119 6.13 -8.13 8.53
N LEU A 120 7.44 -8.26 8.71
CA LEU A 120 8.11 -9.57 8.71
C LEU A 120 7.69 -10.47 9.89
N GLU A 121 7.30 -9.90 11.02
CA GLU A 121 6.82 -10.64 12.20
C GLU A 121 5.40 -11.17 12.01
N HIS A 122 4.51 -10.37 11.42
CA HIS A 122 3.08 -10.67 11.32
C HIS A 122 2.62 -11.15 9.94
N ALA A 123 3.46 -11.08 8.91
CA ALA A 123 3.12 -11.57 7.59
C ALA A 123 2.78 -13.06 7.64
N LEU A 124 1.71 -13.42 6.93
CA LEU A 124 1.34 -14.81 6.74
C LEU A 124 2.47 -15.57 6.06
N ARG A 125 2.65 -16.82 6.49
CA ARG A 125 3.67 -17.70 5.95
C ARG A 125 3.11 -18.49 4.78
N ASP A 126 3.99 -18.80 3.84
CA ASP A 126 3.72 -19.78 2.81
C ASP A 126 3.46 -21.13 3.50
N PRO A 127 2.27 -21.74 3.35
CA PRO A 127 1.93 -22.97 4.05
C PRO A 127 2.78 -24.16 3.61
N VAL A 128 3.45 -24.07 2.45
CA VAL A 128 4.30 -25.13 1.92
C VAL A 128 5.74 -24.94 2.37
N SER A 129 6.33 -23.75 2.16
CA SER A 129 7.75 -23.52 2.46
C SER A 129 8.06 -22.94 3.83
N GLY A 130 7.06 -22.39 4.54
CA GLY A 130 7.24 -21.67 5.81
C GLY A 130 7.89 -20.29 5.65
N GLU A 131 8.20 -19.87 4.42
CA GLU A 131 8.72 -18.53 4.11
C GLU A 131 7.63 -17.46 4.30
N ILE A 132 8.02 -16.18 4.18
CA ILE A 132 7.04 -15.09 4.07
C ILE A 132 6.21 -15.29 2.80
N GLY A 133 4.88 -15.14 2.88
CA GLY A 133 3.99 -15.17 1.72
C GLY A 133 4.29 -14.07 0.70
N LYS A 134 3.94 -14.28 -0.57
CA LYS A 134 4.11 -13.25 -1.60
C LYS A 134 3.38 -11.97 -1.19
N SER A 135 4.09 -10.85 -1.24
CA SER A 135 3.59 -9.57 -0.75
C SER A 135 3.96 -8.43 -1.69
N ILE A 136 3.07 -7.44 -1.81
CA ILE A 136 3.33 -6.19 -2.51
C ILE A 136 3.24 -5.05 -1.50
N LEU A 137 4.30 -4.26 -1.40
CA LEU A 137 4.38 -3.11 -0.51
C LEU A 137 4.31 -1.82 -1.33
N PHE A 138 3.34 -0.98 -1.02
CA PHE A 138 3.15 0.31 -1.68
C PHE A 138 3.85 1.42 -0.89
N ALA A 139 4.94 1.92 -1.46
CA ALA A 139 5.67 3.07 -0.97
C ALA A 139 5.11 4.37 -1.58
N VAL A 140 5.23 5.46 -0.84
CA VAL A 140 4.76 6.79 -1.30
C VAL A 140 5.66 7.46 -2.36
N SER A 141 6.90 7.01 -2.53
CA SER A 141 7.82 7.52 -3.56
C SER A 141 8.84 6.47 -3.98
N GLN A 142 9.51 6.68 -5.12
CA GLN A 142 10.50 5.72 -5.64
C GLN A 142 11.72 5.62 -4.72
N ASN A 143 12.18 6.75 -4.16
CA ASN A 143 13.23 6.76 -3.14
C ASN A 143 12.82 6.03 -1.86
N HIS A 144 11.55 6.13 -1.48
CA HIS A 144 11.03 5.37 -0.35
C HIS A 144 11.00 3.86 -0.66
N ALA A 145 10.59 3.48 -1.87
CA ALA A 145 10.61 2.08 -2.31
C ALA A 145 12.03 1.48 -2.25
N ALA A 146 13.04 2.22 -2.70
CA ALA A 146 14.44 1.83 -2.61
C ALA A 146 14.88 1.58 -1.15
N LYS A 147 14.56 2.52 -0.24
CA LYS A 147 14.89 2.40 1.19
C LYS A 147 14.22 1.18 1.84
N LEU A 148 12.93 0.97 1.60
CA LEU A 148 12.21 -0.20 2.14
C LEU A 148 12.80 -1.50 1.61
N THR A 149 13.10 -1.57 0.31
CA THR A 149 13.75 -2.72 -0.33
C THR A 149 15.07 -3.05 0.35
N GLN A 150 15.90 -2.05 0.63
CA GLN A 150 17.17 -2.23 1.34
C GLN A 150 16.97 -2.76 2.77
N ILE A 151 16.06 -2.15 3.54
CA ILE A 151 15.78 -2.54 4.93
C ILE A 151 15.27 -3.99 4.99
N LEU A 152 14.32 -4.35 4.13
CA LEU A 152 13.74 -5.69 4.07
C LEU A 152 14.79 -6.75 3.76
N ASN A 153 15.68 -6.49 2.79
CA ASN A 153 16.75 -7.42 2.45
C ASN A 153 17.75 -7.61 3.59
N GLN A 154 18.12 -6.53 4.29
CA GLN A 154 18.99 -6.62 5.48
C GLN A 154 18.35 -7.43 6.62
N MET A 155 17.05 -7.24 6.86
CA MET A 155 16.31 -7.98 7.88
C MET A 155 16.11 -9.45 7.48
N ALA A 156 15.78 -9.72 6.22
CA ALA A 156 15.60 -11.07 5.69
C ALA A 156 16.90 -11.88 5.75
N ALA A 157 18.06 -11.27 5.46
CA ALA A 157 19.35 -11.93 5.59
C ALA A 157 19.65 -12.41 7.03
N ARG A 158 19.18 -11.66 8.04
CA ARG A 158 19.31 -12.04 9.46
C ARG A 158 18.26 -13.08 9.88
N MET A 159 17.02 -12.93 9.42
CA MET A 159 15.90 -13.82 9.77
C MET A 159 16.02 -15.19 9.11
N PHE A 160 16.60 -15.25 7.90
CA PHE A 160 16.81 -16.49 7.15
C PHE A 160 18.27 -16.64 6.71
N PRO A 161 19.19 -16.97 7.64
CA PRO A 161 20.61 -17.08 7.34
C PRO A 161 20.88 -18.06 6.19
N GLY A 162 21.66 -17.62 5.21
CA GLY A 162 22.04 -18.43 4.04
C GLY A 162 20.92 -18.68 3.02
N LYS A 163 19.71 -18.14 3.23
CA LYS A 163 18.60 -18.31 2.31
C LYS A 163 18.50 -17.20 1.28
N TYR A 164 18.68 -15.94 1.67
CA TYR A 164 18.59 -14.79 0.78
C TYR A 164 19.93 -14.07 0.61
N GLN A 165 20.16 -13.52 -0.59
CA GLN A 165 21.35 -12.76 -0.98
C GLN A 165 20.94 -11.39 -1.53
N SER A 166 20.23 -10.61 -0.71
CA SER A 166 19.59 -9.34 -1.12
C SER A 166 18.58 -9.48 -2.26
N ASP A 167 17.95 -10.64 -2.35
CA ASP A 167 16.98 -11.05 -3.36
C ASP A 167 15.59 -11.36 -2.75
N PHE A 168 15.39 -11.04 -1.47
CA PHE A 168 14.11 -11.22 -0.78
C PHE A 168 13.08 -10.18 -1.22
N ALA A 169 13.48 -8.91 -1.26
CA ALA A 169 12.65 -7.79 -1.68
C ALA A 169 13.22 -7.14 -2.95
N VAL A 170 12.34 -6.77 -3.87
CA VAL A 170 12.70 -6.16 -5.16
C VAL A 170 11.93 -4.86 -5.35
N GLN A 171 12.62 -3.79 -5.72
CA GLN A 171 11.98 -2.53 -6.12
C GLN A 171 11.41 -2.67 -7.53
N VAL A 172 10.13 -2.38 -7.69
CA VAL A 172 9.41 -2.42 -8.96
C VAL A 172 8.76 -1.06 -9.21
N THR A 173 9.53 -0.15 -9.79
CA THR A 173 9.12 1.23 -10.08
C THR A 173 9.57 1.65 -11.48
N SER A 174 9.04 2.77 -12.00
CA SER A 174 9.37 3.23 -13.35
C SER A 174 10.82 3.62 -13.58
N GLN A 175 11.59 3.93 -12.52
CA GLN A 175 13.04 4.13 -12.63
C GLN A 175 13.85 2.83 -12.78
N ILE A 176 13.24 1.66 -12.54
CA ILE A 176 13.92 0.37 -12.65
C ILE A 176 13.75 -0.15 -14.07
N ALA A 177 14.86 -0.44 -14.75
CA ALA A 177 14.85 -1.11 -16.03
C ALA A 177 14.12 -2.46 -15.92
N ASP A 178 13.34 -2.82 -16.94
CA ASP A 178 12.61 -4.09 -16.99
C ASP A 178 11.59 -4.32 -15.86
N ALA A 179 11.16 -3.28 -15.14
CA ALA A 179 10.20 -3.40 -14.03
C ALA A 179 8.87 -4.07 -14.43
N GLN A 180 8.44 -3.91 -15.69
CA GLN A 180 7.28 -4.62 -16.23
C GLN A 180 7.51 -6.13 -16.25
N GLN A 181 8.70 -6.57 -16.68
CA GLN A 181 9.08 -7.98 -16.69
C GLN A 181 9.20 -8.53 -15.25
N PHE A 182 9.66 -7.72 -14.29
CA PHE A 182 9.69 -8.13 -12.89
C PHE A 182 8.29 -8.42 -12.34
N SER A 183 7.33 -7.57 -12.68
CA SER A 183 5.95 -7.77 -12.29
C SER A 183 5.35 -9.05 -12.90
N ILE A 184 5.62 -9.31 -14.19
CA ILE A 184 5.22 -10.55 -14.87
C ILE A 184 5.87 -11.78 -14.23
N ASN A 185 7.17 -11.70 -13.94
CA ASN A 185 7.90 -12.80 -13.31
C ASN A 185 7.41 -13.06 -11.88
N PHE A 186 7.01 -12.02 -11.16
CA PHE A 186 6.46 -12.15 -9.81
C PHE A 186 5.11 -12.86 -9.83
N ALA A 187 4.20 -12.47 -10.73
CA ALA A 187 2.93 -13.17 -10.96
C ALA A 187 3.16 -14.66 -11.28
N ASN A 188 4.13 -14.95 -12.14
CA ASN A 188 4.44 -16.32 -12.59
C ASN A 188 5.41 -17.11 -11.68
N ASN A 189 5.65 -16.67 -10.44
CA ASN A 189 6.50 -17.35 -9.46
C ASN A 189 7.96 -17.58 -9.90
N LYS A 190 8.55 -16.65 -10.67
CA LYS A 190 9.89 -16.76 -11.26
C LYS A 190 10.79 -15.53 -11.01
N LEU A 191 10.34 -14.55 -10.23
CA LEU A 191 11.14 -13.35 -10.00
C LEU A 191 12.42 -13.69 -9.22
N LEU A 192 13.56 -13.33 -9.82
CA LEU A 192 14.91 -13.69 -9.36
C LEU A 192 15.16 -15.21 -9.24
N GLY A 193 14.43 -16.01 -10.03
CA GLY A 193 14.57 -17.46 -10.05
C GLY A 193 13.64 -18.19 -9.07
N SER A 194 14.03 -19.40 -8.69
CA SER A 194 13.25 -20.28 -7.81
C SER A 194 13.74 -20.22 -6.37
N GLY A 195 12.80 -20.28 -5.42
CA GLY A 195 13.09 -20.39 -3.98
C GLY A 195 13.97 -21.59 -3.63
N ASN A 196 14.74 -21.47 -2.56
CA ASN A 196 15.74 -22.45 -2.11
C ASN A 196 15.42 -23.03 -0.71
N PHE A 197 14.14 -23.03 -0.33
CA PHE A 197 13.68 -23.64 0.92
C PHE A 197 13.33 -25.11 0.71
N ILE A 198 12.58 -25.41 -0.36
CA ILE A 198 12.14 -26.77 -0.70
C ILE A 198 12.42 -27.02 -2.19
N ALA A 199 13.25 -28.01 -2.49
CA ALA A 199 13.71 -28.28 -3.87
C ALA A 199 12.57 -28.62 -4.86
N ILE A 200 11.50 -29.26 -4.36
CA ILE A 200 10.35 -29.68 -5.18
C ILE A 200 9.28 -28.59 -5.34
N TYR A 201 9.29 -27.56 -4.48
CA TYR A 201 8.29 -26.49 -4.48
C TYR A 201 8.86 -25.25 -5.17
N LYS A 202 8.50 -25.08 -6.45
CA LYS A 202 8.96 -23.94 -7.25
C LYS A 202 8.10 -22.72 -6.98
N THR A 203 8.66 -21.79 -6.22
CA THR A 203 8.07 -20.48 -5.95
C THR A 203 9.07 -19.38 -6.27
N SER A 204 8.61 -18.14 -6.38
CA SER A 204 9.49 -16.99 -6.64
C SER A 204 10.52 -16.85 -5.54
N LYS A 205 11.79 -16.62 -5.92
CA LYS A 205 12.87 -16.33 -4.99
C LYS A 205 12.61 -15.04 -4.22
N ALA A 206 12.25 -13.98 -4.95
CA ALA A 206 11.75 -12.75 -4.36
C ALA A 206 10.35 -12.98 -3.77
N ARG A 207 10.16 -12.58 -2.52
CA ARG A 207 8.88 -12.69 -1.81
C ARG A 207 8.13 -11.37 -1.74
N VAL A 208 8.87 -10.26 -1.83
CA VAL A 208 8.30 -8.91 -1.67
C VAL A 208 8.61 -8.03 -2.87
N CYS A 209 7.59 -7.49 -3.51
CA CYS A 209 7.74 -6.39 -4.48
C CYS A 209 7.42 -5.06 -3.81
N VAL A 210 8.34 -4.11 -3.85
CA VAL A 210 8.12 -2.75 -3.33
C VAL A 210 7.89 -1.80 -4.50
N THR A 211 6.70 -1.22 -4.59
CA THR A 211 6.26 -0.38 -5.72
C THR A 211 5.67 0.95 -5.24
N VAL A 212 5.25 1.80 -6.18
CA VAL A 212 4.52 3.05 -5.90
C VAL A 212 3.16 2.99 -6.58
N GLY A 213 3.13 3.24 -7.89
CA GLY A 213 1.91 3.17 -8.70
C GLY A 213 1.92 2.07 -9.75
N MET A 214 3.09 1.46 -10.02
CA MET A 214 3.26 0.59 -11.19
C MET A 214 2.46 -0.70 -11.08
N MET A 215 2.37 -1.30 -9.89
CA MET A 215 1.62 -2.55 -9.67
C MET A 215 0.21 -2.33 -9.10
N THR A 216 -0.41 -1.17 -9.33
CA THR A 216 -1.77 -0.87 -8.82
C THR A 216 -2.87 -1.46 -9.71
N THR A 217 -2.61 -1.64 -11.01
CA THR A 217 -3.59 -2.16 -11.97
C THR A 217 -2.92 -3.10 -12.97
N GLY A 218 -3.60 -4.19 -13.34
CA GLY A 218 -3.14 -5.11 -14.40
C GLY A 218 -2.26 -6.28 -13.93
N TYR A 219 -2.26 -6.60 -12.63
CA TYR A 219 -1.50 -7.72 -12.07
C TYR A 219 -2.40 -8.60 -11.20
N ASP A 220 -2.31 -9.91 -11.44
CA ASP A 220 -2.95 -10.98 -10.67
C ASP A 220 -1.83 -11.97 -10.30
N CYS A 221 -1.54 -12.14 -9.01
CA CYS A 221 -0.30 -12.77 -8.55
C CYS A 221 -0.43 -13.56 -7.25
#